data_AF-A0A6J5FAP3-F1
#
_entry.id   AF-A0A6J5FAP3-F1
#
_cell.length_a   1.000
_cell.length_b   1.000
_cell.length_c   1.000
_cell.angle_alpha   90.00
_cell.angle_beta   90.00
_cell.angle_gamma   90.00
#
_symmetry.space_group_name_H-M   'P 1'
#
loop_
_entity.id
_entity.type
_entity.pdbx_description
1 polymer ?
#
loop_
_entity_poly.entity_id
_entity_poly.type
_entity_poly.pdbx_seq_one_letter_code
_entity_poly.pdbx_strand_id
1 'polypeptide(L)' 'MLQHLGIKPGERIELDLPPDGRAELKAAQPKGSFRELRDILKGKTDGTRLNIEEINEAIADAGTAAGDA' A
#
# COMPACT_ATOMS: atom_id res chain seq x y z
N MET A 1 -2.95 21.49 11.23
CA MET A 1 -3.68 22.19 10.15
C MET A 1 -4.54 21.22 9.33
N LEU A 2 -4.05 20.10 8.79
CA LEU A 2 -4.88 19.18 7.97
C LEU A 2 -5.88 18.27 8.72
N GLN A 3 -5.86 18.25 10.05
CA GLN A 3 -6.66 17.34 10.88
C GLN A 3 -8.18 17.56 10.72
N HIS A 4 -8.62 18.76 10.38
CA HIS A 4 -10.04 19.06 10.13
C HIS A 4 -10.57 18.43 8.83
N LEU A 5 -9.69 17.93 7.96
CA LEU A 5 -10.04 17.14 6.77
C LEU A 5 -10.12 15.63 7.08
N GLY A 6 -9.88 15.22 8.33
CA GLY A 6 -9.86 13.82 8.74
C GLY A 6 -8.60 13.05 8.32
N ILE A 7 -7.57 13.73 7.80
CA ILE A 7 -6.33 13.12 7.29
C ILE A 7 -5.33 12.91 8.44
N LYS A 8 -4.79 11.70 8.55
CA LYS A 8 -3.74 11.31 9.51
C LYS A 8 -2.35 11.33 8.88
N PRO A 9 -1.27 11.45 9.69
CA PRO A 9 0.09 11.28 9.19
C PRO A 9 0.25 9.93 8.46
N GLY A 10 0.83 9.95 7.26
CA GLY A 10 1.01 8.77 6.41
C GLY A 10 -0.17 8.44 5.49
N GLU A 11 -1.31 9.12 5.62
CA GLU A 11 -2.43 8.93 4.70
C GLU A 11 -2.19 9.68 3.37
N ARG A 12 -2.67 9.06 2.29
CA ARG A 12 -2.61 9.64 0.94
C ARG A 12 -3.58 10.81 0.82
N ILE A 13 -3.14 11.86 0.14
CA ILE A 13 -3.95 13.02 -0.22
C ILE A 13 -4.06 13.13 -1.75
N GLU A 14 -5.14 13.74 -2.21
CA GLU A 14 -5.34 14.12 -3.61
C GLU A 14 -5.24 15.64 -3.74
N LEU A 15 -4.56 16.10 -4.79
CA LEU A 15 -4.34 17.51 -5.10
C LEU A 15 -4.93 17.80 -6.48
N ASP A 16 -5.93 18.67 -6.52
CA ASP A 16 -6.48 19.19 -7.78
C ASP A 16 -5.97 20.62 -8.01
N LEU A 17 -5.49 20.89 -9.23
CA LEU A 17 -4.96 22.19 -9.64
C LEU A 17 -5.83 22.77 -10.77
N PRO A 18 -6.96 23.42 -10.45
CA PRO A 18 -7.78 24.09 -11.44
C PRO A 18 -7.06 25.26 -12.14
N PRO A 19 -7.44 25.62 -13.38
CA PRO A 19 -6.81 26.71 -14.14
C PRO A 19 -6.97 28.11 -13.53
N ASP A 20 -7.84 28.28 -12.54
CA ASP A 20 -8.08 29.55 -11.84
C ASP A 20 -6.98 29.91 -10.81
N GLY A 21 -5.92 29.09 -10.73
CA GLY A 21 -4.77 29.31 -9.88
C GLY A 21 -4.93 28.84 -8.44
N ARG A 22 -5.98 28.05 -8.14
CA ARG A 22 -6.19 27.45 -6.82
C ARG A 22 -5.56 26.06 -6.70
N ALA A 23 -5.42 25.60 -5.46
CA ALA A 23 -5.05 24.23 -5.11
C ALA A 23 -6.08 23.66 -4.14
N GLU A 24 -6.71 22.54 -4.50
CA GLU A 24 -7.67 21.84 -3.64
C GLU A 24 -7.04 20.57 -3.06
N LEU A 25 -7.13 20.42 -1.74
CA LEU A 25 -6.66 19.24 -1.01
C LEU A 25 -7.84 18.39 -0.54
N LYS A 26 -7.80 17.10 -0.85
CA LYS A 26 -8.83 16.14 -0.48
C LYS A 26 -8.20 14.91 0.17
N ALA A 27 -8.93 14.31 1.12
CA ALA A 27 -8.59 12.99 1.61
C ALA A 27 -8.78 11.99 0.47
N ALA A 28 -7.75 11.21 0.15
CA ALA A 28 -7.84 10.22 -0.92
C ALA A 28 -8.91 9.18 -0.56
N GLN A 29 -9.82 8.90 -1.50
CA GLN A 29 -10.82 7.86 -1.29
C GLN A 29 -10.17 6.48 -1.43
N PRO A 30 -10.26 5.60 -0.41
CA PRO A 30 -9.74 4.25 -0.53
C PRO A 30 -10.53 3.49 -1.60
N LYS A 31 -9.83 2.83 -2.52
CA LYS A 31 -10.45 2.01 -3.59
C LYS A 31 -11.01 0.67 -3.09
N GLY A 32 -10.75 0.34 -1.83
CA GLY A 32 -11.11 -0.92 -1.19
C GLY A 32 -10.52 -0.97 0.22
N SER A 33 -10.72 -2.08 0.91
CA SER A 33 -10.20 -2.31 2.25
C SER A 33 -9.10 -3.37 2.24
N PHE A 34 -8.05 -3.19 3.05
CA PHE A 34 -7.10 -4.28 3.33
C PHE A 34 -7.78 -5.56 3.81
N ARG A 35 -8.96 -5.46 4.44
CA ARG A 35 -9.74 -6.62 4.87
C ARG A 35 -10.19 -7.49 3.70
N GLU A 36 -10.38 -6.90 2.52
CA GLU A 36 -10.75 -7.60 1.29
C GLU A 36 -9.57 -8.43 0.76
N LEU A 37 -8.34 -8.12 1.17
CA LEU A 37 -7.14 -8.90 0.82
C LEU A 37 -6.95 -10.16 1.69
N ARG A 38 -7.83 -10.40 2.66
CA ARG A 38 -7.74 -11.62 3.46
C ARG A 38 -7.89 -12.85 2.55
N ASP A 39 -7.05 -13.85 2.77
CA ASP A 39 -7.06 -15.13 2.06
C ASP A 39 -6.73 -15.07 0.55
N ILE A 40 -6.17 -13.96 0.02
CA ILE A 40 -5.85 -13.84 -1.43
C ILE A 40 -4.88 -14.91 -1.96
N LEU A 41 -4.08 -15.51 -1.07
CA LEU A 41 -3.15 -16.61 -1.38
C LEU A 41 -3.69 -18.00 -1.03
N LYS A 42 -4.90 -18.09 -0.46
CA LYS A 42 -5.48 -19.37 -0.04
C LYS A 42 -5.65 -20.30 -1.24
N GLY A 43 -5.10 -21.50 -1.13
CA GLY A 43 -5.15 -22.51 -2.19
C GLY A 43 -4.23 -22.24 -3.38
N LYS A 44 -3.35 -21.22 -3.31
CA LYS A 44 -2.38 -20.88 -4.37
C LYS A 44 -0.96 -21.33 -4.09
N THR A 45 -0.73 -21.97 -2.94
CA THR A 45 0.62 -22.28 -2.42
C THR A 45 0.85 -23.77 -2.25
N ASP A 46 0.01 -24.63 -2.83
CA ASP A 46 0.10 -26.10 -2.72
C ASP A 46 0.25 -26.62 -1.27
N GLY A 47 -0.22 -25.84 -0.29
CA GLY A 47 -0.10 -26.17 1.13
C GLY A 47 1.24 -25.83 1.77
N THR A 48 2.19 -25.22 1.04
CA THR A 48 3.47 -24.73 1.57
C THR A 48 3.22 -23.80 2.75
N ARG A 49 3.96 -24.06 3.84
CA ARG A 49 3.99 -23.24 5.05
C ARG A 49 5.41 -22.80 5.29
N LEU A 50 5.61 -21.49 5.38
CA LEU A 50 6.90 -20.91 5.69
C LEU A 50 6.90 -20.42 7.13
N ASN A 51 8.05 -20.55 7.81
CA ASN A 51 8.33 -19.82 9.04
C ASN A 51 8.75 -18.37 8.73
N ILE A 52 8.95 -17.56 9.76
CA ILE A 52 9.29 -16.14 9.59
C ILE A 52 10.68 -15.96 8.97
N GLU A 53 11.61 -16.84 9.30
CA GLU A 53 12.97 -16.83 8.77
C GLU A 53 12.99 -17.07 7.24
N GLU A 54 12.28 -18.09 6.77
CA GLU A 54 12.13 -18.42 5.34
C GLU A 54 11.43 -17.29 4.56
N ILE A 55 10.44 -16.63 5.18
CA ILE A 55 9.79 -15.45 4.57
C ILE A 55 10.79 -14.30 4.42
N ASN A 56 11.60 -14.04 5.44
CA ASN A 56 12.58 -12.97 5.40
C ASN A 56 13.67 -13.22 4.34
N GLU A 57 14.14 -14.46 4.22
CA GLU A 57 15.10 -14.86 3.20
C GLU A 57 14.54 -14.64 1.79
N ALA A 58 13.31 -15.14 1.52
CA ALA A 58 12.66 -14.95 0.22
C ALA A 58 12.47 -13.46 -0.14
N ILE A 59 12.18 -12.60 0.85
CA ILE A 59 12.08 -11.15 0.64
C ILE A 59 13.44 -10.53 0.30
N ALA A 60 14.51 -10.93 1.00
CA ALA A 60 15.86 -10.42 0.77
C ALA A 60 16.38 -10.80 -0.63
N ASP A 61 16.18 -12.04 -1.03
CA ASP A 61 16.56 -12.55 -2.35
C ASP A 61 15.81 -11.80 -3.46
N ALA A 62 14.49 -11.66 -3.33
CA ALA A 62 13.67 -10.93 -4.29
C ALA A 62 14.05 -9.44 -4.38
N GLY A 63 14.35 -8.81 -3.24
CA GLY A 63 14.81 -7.42 -3.19
C GLY A 63 16.15 -7.20 -3.89
N THR A 64 17.09 -8.13 -3.71
CA THR A 64 18.38 -8.10 -4.41
C THR A 64 18.18 -8.19 -5.92
N ALA A 65 17.43 -9.19 -6.38
CA ALA A 65 17.14 -9.38 -7.81
C ALA A 65 16.43 -8.17 -8.46
N ALA A 66 15.56 -7.49 -7.71
CA ALA A 66 14.86 -6.30 -8.20
C ALA A 66 15.74 -5.04 -8.25
N GLY A 67 16.76 -4.94 -7.40
CA GLY A 67 17.71 -3.83 -7.40
C GLY A 67 18.78 -3.93 -8.49
N ASP A 68 19.05 -5.14 -8.98
CA ASP A 68 20.02 -5.42 -10.03
C ASP A 68 19.46 -5.21 -11.47
N ALA A 69 18.17 -4.94 -11.63
CA ALA A 69 17.46 -4.76 -12.90
C ALA A 69 17.23 -3.29 -13.27
#